data_AF-A0A3E1NTR5-F1
#
_entry.id   AF-A0A3E1NTR5-F1
#
_cell.length_a   1.000
_cell.length_b   1.000
_cell.length_c   1.000
_cell.angle_alpha   90.00
_cell.angle_beta   90.00
_cell.angle_gamma   90.00
#
_symmetry.space_group_name_H-M   'P 1'
#
loop_
_entity.id
_entity.type
_entity.pdbx_description
1 polymer ?
#
loop_
_entity_poly.entity_id
_entity_poly.type
_entity_poly.pdbx_seq_one_letter_code
_entity_poly.pdbx_strand_id
1 'polypeptide(L)'
;MITSEDTAMLSALKKDNTLEAYQYFFMKYYKPLCLKASIMLGSMDEAREEVQKIFIEVWKTRQYQQIEHAPGGFFYQLVDARCRQLQETVVATAQQYKAPCPPCETGPALVPTSITTPLIMAIER
;
A
#
# COMPACT_ATOMS: atom_id res chain seq x y z
N MET A 1 -0.12 20.46 5.16
CA MET A 1 0.36 21.85 4.98
C MET A 1 1.83 21.78 4.59
N ILE A 2 2.23 22.53 3.57
CA ILE A 2 3.64 22.69 3.19
C ILE A 2 4.24 23.71 4.15
N THR A 3 5.31 23.36 4.85
CA THR A 3 6.01 24.30 5.75
C THR A 3 7.14 25.01 5.01
N SER A 4 7.56 26.19 5.49
CA SER A 4 8.74 26.89 4.95
C SER A 4 10.00 26.01 5.00
N GLU A 5 10.11 25.17 6.03
CA GLU A 5 11.16 24.14 6.17
C GLU A 5 11.10 23.10 5.06
N ASP A 6 9.92 22.67 4.61
CA ASP A 6 9.79 21.68 3.53
C ASP A 6 10.41 22.19 2.22
N THR A 7 10.19 23.47 1.90
CA THR A 7 10.76 24.10 0.71
C THR A 7 12.28 24.21 0.80
N ALA A 8 12.82 24.55 1.98
CA ALA A 8 14.25 24.64 2.21
C ALA A 8 14.94 23.26 2.08
N MET A 9 14.37 22.24 2.73
CA MET A 9 14.87 20.87 2.68
C MET A 9 14.76 20.28 1.27
N LEU A 10 13.69 20.60 0.53
CA LEU A 10 13.55 20.15 -0.86
C LEU A 10 14.60 20.80 -1.76
N SER A 11 14.89 22.08 -1.56
CA SER A 11 15.92 22.79 -2.31
C SER A 11 17.32 22.21 -2.04
N ALA A 12 17.64 21.96 -0.77
CA ALA A 12 18.90 21.31 -0.37
C ALA A 12 19.03 19.89 -0.95
N LEU A 13 17.95 19.10 -0.88
CA LEU A 13 17.91 17.76 -1.45
C LEU A 13 18.17 17.76 -2.96
N LYS A 14 17.57 18.70 -3.70
CA LYS A 14 17.74 18.79 -5.16
C LYS A 14 19.13 19.27 -5.58
N LYS A 15 19.71 20.21 -4.83
CA LYS A 15 20.99 20.82 -5.16
C LYS A 15 22.17 19.92 -4.78
N ASP A 16 22.18 19.47 -3.53
CA ASP A 16 23.35 18.86 -2.91
C ASP A 16 23.20 17.35 -2.74
N ASN A 17 22.03 16.80 -3.11
CA ASN A 17 21.75 15.37 -3.05
C ASN A 17 21.98 14.76 -1.65
N THR A 18 21.71 15.56 -0.61
CA THR A 18 22.05 15.22 0.77
C THR A 18 21.09 14.20 1.36
N LEU A 19 21.65 13.20 2.03
CA LEU A 19 20.87 12.16 2.68
C LEU A 19 20.05 12.73 3.85
N GLU A 20 20.60 13.74 4.54
CA GLU A 20 19.98 14.43 5.66
C GLU A 20 18.67 15.12 5.24
N ALA A 21 18.68 15.78 4.08
CA ALA A 21 17.48 16.41 3.54
C ALA A 21 16.41 15.39 3.15
N TYR A 22 16.83 14.23 2.64
CA TYR A 22 15.92 13.13 2.35
C TYR A 22 15.33 12.49 3.62
N GLN A 23 16.18 12.28 4.64
CA GLN A 23 15.78 11.72 5.93
C GLN A 23 14.75 12.59 6.65
N TYR A 24 14.82 13.91 6.52
CA TYR A 24 13.79 14.81 7.03
C TYR A 24 12.40 14.46 6.49
N PHE A 25 12.27 14.23 5.18
CA PHE A 25 11.00 13.84 4.58
C PHE A 25 10.53 12.46 5.02
N PHE A 26 11.46 11.51 5.15
CA PHE A 26 11.17 10.20 5.70
C PHE A 26 10.61 10.31 7.13
N MET A 27 11.31 10.99 8.03
CA MET A 27 10.86 11.19 9.41
C MET A 27 9.52 11.90 9.51
N LYS A 28 9.28 12.91 8.67
CA LYS A 28 8.04 13.68 8.65
C LYS A 28 6.84 12.88 8.14
N TYR A 29 7.01 12.13 7.05
CA TYR A 29 5.88 11.51 6.35
C TYR A 29 5.73 10.01 6.58
N TYR A 30 6.73 9.31 7.13
CA TYR A 30 6.68 7.85 7.26
C TYR A 30 5.45 7.35 8.02
N LYS A 31 5.24 7.82 9.26
CA LYS A 31 4.08 7.42 10.09
C LYS A 31 2.73 7.71 9.42
N PRO A 32 2.46 8.95 8.95
CA PRO A 32 1.15 9.25 8.37
C PRO A 32 0.92 8.56 7.01
N LEU A 33 1.97 8.26 6.24
CA LEU A 33 1.87 7.45 5.02
C LEU A 33 1.57 5.98 5.34
N CYS A 34 2.20 5.42 6.38
CA CYS A 34 1.90 4.05 6.81
C CYS A 34 0.45 3.90 7.25
N LEU A 35 -0.10 4.88 7.98
CA LEU A 35 -1.51 4.89 8.37
C LEU A 35 -2.44 4.94 7.14
N LYS A 36 -2.09 5.76 6.15
CA LYS A 36 -2.85 5.84 4.89
C LYS A 36 -2.82 4.51 4.14
N ALA A 37 -1.64 3.91 3.98
CA ALA A 37 -1.47 2.63 3.32
C ALA A 37 -2.19 1.50 4.08
N SER A 38 -2.18 1.49 5.42
CA SER A 38 -2.83 0.44 6.21
C SER A 38 -4.36 0.46 6.05
N ILE A 39 -4.96 1.63 5.83
CA ILE A 39 -6.40 1.74 5.52
C ILE A 39 -6.71 1.09 4.17
N MET A 40 -5.78 1.13 3.20
CA MET A 40 -5.98 0.55 1.88
C MET A 40 -5.64 -0.94 1.82
N LEU A 41 -4.58 -1.37 2.51
CA LEU A 41 -4.09 -2.75 2.49
C LEU A 41 -4.72 -3.63 3.57
N GLY A 42 -5.31 -3.05 4.61
CA GLY A 42 -5.88 -3.79 5.74
C GLY A 42 -4.84 -4.34 6.73
N SER A 43 -3.54 -4.16 6.44
CA SER A 43 -2.43 -4.62 7.29
C SER A 43 -1.43 -3.49 7.53
N MET A 44 -1.12 -3.24 8.81
CA MET A 44 -0.12 -2.23 9.18
C MET A 44 1.31 -2.71 8.87
N ASP A 45 1.57 -4.01 8.94
CA ASP A 45 2.90 -4.57 8.66
C ASP A 45 3.22 -4.45 7.17
N GLU A 46 2.27 -4.81 6.29
CA GLU A 46 2.39 -4.61 4.84
C GLU A 46 2.52 -3.12 4.48
N ALA A 47 1.74 -2.26 5.14
CA ALA A 47 1.84 -0.81 4.94
C ALA A 47 3.23 -0.26 5.27
N ARG A 48 3.85 -0.70 6.37
CA ARG A 48 5.21 -0.28 6.73
C ARG A 48 6.23 -0.73 5.71
N GLU A 49 6.14 -1.97 5.25
CA GLU A 49 7.04 -2.53 4.25
C GLU A 49 6.92 -1.76 2.92
N GLU A 50 5.68 -1.51 2.47
CA GLU A 50 5.45 -0.84 1.20
C GLU A 50 5.91 0.62 1.21
N VAL A 51 5.62 1.35 2.29
CA VAL A 51 6.10 2.73 2.43
C VAL A 51 7.63 2.76 2.47
N GLN A 52 8.29 1.83 3.17
CA GLN A 52 9.77 1.74 3.17
C GLN A 52 10.32 1.49 1.76
N LYS A 53 9.74 0.55 1.00
CA LYS A 53 10.12 0.27 -0.39
C LYS A 53 10.02 1.52 -1.25
N ILE A 54 8.92 2.27 -1.14
CA ILE A 54 8.70 3.52 -1.88
C ILE A 54 9.82 4.54 -1.58
N PHE A 55 10.17 4.78 -0.32
CA PHE A 55 11.26 5.71 0.00
C PHE A 55 12.62 5.23 -0.55
N ILE A 56 12.91 3.93 -0.46
CA ILE A 56 14.15 3.37 -1.01
C ILE A 56 14.19 3.56 -2.54
N GLU A 57 13.09 3.27 -3.22
CA GLU A 57 12.97 3.41 -4.68
C GLU A 57 13.14 4.87 -5.10
N VAL A 58 12.39 5.79 -4.50
CA VAL A 58 12.45 7.23 -4.80
C VAL A 58 13.87 7.77 -4.63
N TRP A 59 14.59 7.34 -3.59
CA TRP A 59 15.99 7.71 -3.40
C TRP A 59 16.89 7.15 -4.50
N LYS A 60 16.79 5.85 -4.80
CA LYS A 60 17.62 5.16 -5.81
C LYS A 60 17.41 5.72 -7.21
N THR A 61 16.16 5.96 -7.61
CA THR A 61 15.80 6.44 -8.94
C THR A 61 15.84 7.96 -9.05
N ARG A 62 16.20 8.68 -7.97
CA ARG A 62 16.27 10.14 -7.93
C ARG A 62 14.95 10.84 -8.28
N GLN A 63 13.80 10.17 -8.09
CA GLN A 63 12.47 10.68 -8.46
C GLN A 63 12.11 11.98 -7.73
N TYR A 64 12.69 12.23 -6.56
CA TYR A 64 12.49 13.46 -5.81
C TYR A 64 12.94 14.73 -6.57
N GLN A 65 13.77 14.61 -7.61
CA GLN A 65 14.14 15.73 -8.48
C GLN A 65 12.92 16.33 -9.20
N GLN A 66 11.89 15.52 -9.46
CA GLN A 66 10.65 15.91 -10.14
C GLN A 66 9.65 16.63 -9.23
N ILE A 67 9.89 16.69 -7.93
CA ILE A 67 8.95 17.32 -6.97
C ILE A 67 9.00 18.84 -7.13
N GLU A 68 7.99 19.47 -7.70
CA GLU A 68 8.00 20.94 -7.92
C GLU A 68 7.84 21.73 -6.62
N HIS A 69 6.76 21.49 -5.87
CA HIS A 69 6.41 22.33 -4.72
C HIS A 69 5.97 21.55 -3.47
N ALA A 70 5.44 20.34 -3.61
CA ALA A 70 4.75 19.64 -2.53
C ALA A 70 5.31 18.21 -2.30
N PRO A 71 6.37 18.05 -1.49
CA PRO A 71 6.96 16.73 -1.24
C PRO A 71 5.98 15.77 -0.57
N GLY A 72 5.17 16.26 0.37
CA GLY A 72 4.12 15.44 0.98
C GLY A 72 3.11 14.93 -0.03
N GLY A 73 2.58 15.81 -0.90
CA GLY A 73 1.61 15.42 -1.94
C GLY A 73 2.17 14.37 -2.89
N PHE A 74 3.44 14.53 -3.29
CA PHE A 74 4.15 13.55 -4.10
C PHE A 74 4.18 12.16 -3.45
N PHE A 75 4.61 12.05 -2.18
CA PHE A 75 4.67 10.76 -1.50
C PHE A 75 3.28 10.14 -1.28
N TYR A 76 2.27 10.95 -0.94
CA TYR A 76 0.89 10.46 -0.79
C TYR A 76 0.34 9.89 -2.10
N GLN A 77 0.52 10.58 -3.22
CA GLN A 77 0.09 10.11 -4.53
C GLN A 77 0.78 8.81 -4.91
N LEU A 78 2.08 8.70 -4.63
CA LEU A 78 2.87 7.52 -4.94
C LEU A 78 2.43 6.31 -4.11
N VAL A 79 2.22 6.48 -2.80
CA VAL A 79 1.69 5.44 -1.91
C VAL A 79 0.30 5.00 -2.35
N ASP A 80 -0.59 5.95 -2.66
CA ASP A 80 -1.94 5.66 -3.12
C ASP A 80 -1.97 4.86 -4.43
N ALA A 81 -1.13 5.26 -5.41
CA ALA A 81 -1.00 4.55 -6.68
C ALA A 81 -0.47 3.13 -6.48
N ARG A 82 0.54 2.98 -5.63
CA ARG A 82 1.16 1.69 -5.32
C ARG A 82 0.19 0.74 -4.63
N CYS A 83 -0.57 1.23 -3.65
CA CYS A 83 -1.58 0.42 -2.96
C CYS A 83 -2.69 -0.04 -3.93
N ARG A 84 -3.15 0.83 -4.84
CA ARG A 84 -4.13 0.45 -5.88
C ARG A 84 -3.59 -0.64 -6.80
N GLN A 85 -2.35 -0.50 -7.27
CA GLN A 85 -1.71 -1.50 -8.11
C GLN A 85 -1.64 -2.87 -7.41
N LEU A 86 -1.30 -2.90 -6.12
CA LEU A 86 -1.28 -4.15 -5.35
C LEU A 86 -2.67 -4.81 -5.30
N GLN A 87 -3.72 -4.03 -5.04
CA GLN A 87 -5.10 -4.55 -5.03
C GLN A 87 -5.49 -5.15 -6.39
N GLU A 88 -5.16 -4.48 -7.50
CA GLU A 88 -5.43 -4.98 -8.85
C GLU A 88 -4.67 -6.29 -9.14
N THR A 89 -3.41 -6.40 -8.72
CA THR A 89 -2.63 -7.65 -8.90
C THR A 89 -3.19 -8.82 -8.10
N VAL A 90 -3.70 -8.59 -6.89
CA VAL A 90 -4.39 -9.61 -6.10
C VAL A 90 -5.67 -10.06 -6.80
N VAL A 91 -6.43 -9.15 -7.39
CA VAL A 91 -7.65 -9.49 -8.16
C VAL A 91 -7.32 -10.24 -9.45
N ALA A 92 -6.27 -9.85 -10.18
CA ALA A 92 -5.86 -10.51 -11.40
C ALA A 92 -5.36 -11.95 -11.14
N THR A 93 -4.53 -12.13 -10.10
CA THR A 93 -4.13 -13.48 -9.66
C THR A 93 -5.36 -14.25 -9.18
N ALA A 94 -6.34 -13.58 -8.55
CA ALA A 94 -7.61 -14.19 -8.17
C ALA A 94 -8.49 -14.72 -9.27
N GLN A 95 -8.51 -14.01 -10.38
CA GLN A 95 -9.25 -14.47 -11.55
C GLN A 95 -8.51 -15.63 -12.24
N GLN A 96 -7.18 -15.72 -12.12
CA GLN A 96 -6.40 -16.83 -12.67
C GLN A 96 -6.64 -18.17 -11.96
N TYR A 97 -7.04 -18.19 -10.68
CA TYR A 97 -7.48 -19.41 -10.00
C TYR A 97 -8.98 -19.70 -10.09
N LYS A 98 -9.76 -18.82 -10.75
CA LYS A 98 -11.13 -19.11 -11.18
C LYS A 98 -11.13 -19.68 -12.60
N ALA A 99 -10.44 -20.81 -12.80
CA ALA A 99 -10.54 -21.57 -14.04
C ALA A 99 -11.99 -22.07 -14.22
N PRO A 100 -12.62 -21.91 -15.40
CA PRO A 100 -13.82 -22.66 -15.76
C PRO A 100 -13.51 -24.15 -15.68
N CYS A 101 -14.43 -24.93 -15.12
CA CYS A 101 -14.35 -26.38 -15.24
C CYS A 101 -14.23 -26.78 -16.73
N PRO A 102 -13.39 -27.78 -17.08
CA PRO A 102 -13.41 -28.39 -18.42
C PRO A 102 -14.83 -28.91 -18.73
N PRO A 103 -15.20 -29.17 -19.99
CA PRO A 103 -16.59 -29.34 -20.39
C PRO A 103 -17.15 -30.66 -19.88
N CYS A 104 -17.50 -30.73 -18.60
CA CYS A 104 -18.47 -31.66 -18.09
C CYS A 104 -19.84 -31.00 -18.28
N GLU A 105 -20.62 -31.53 -19.22
CA GLU A 105 -22.05 -31.28 -19.37
C GLU A 105 -22.80 -31.80 -18.13
N THR A 106 -22.56 -31.19 -16.97
CA THR A 106 -23.34 -31.43 -15.76
C THR A 106 -23.31 -30.10 -15.02
N GLY A 107 -24.50 -29.52 -14.86
CA GLY A 107 -24.73 -28.12 -14.46
C GLY A 107 -24.05 -27.68 -13.15
N PRO A 108 -24.28 -26.43 -12.72
CA PRO A 108 -23.47 -25.81 -11.67
C PRO A 108 -23.53 -26.66 -10.40
N ALA A 109 -22.39 -27.22 -10.01
CA ALA A 109 -22.19 -27.73 -8.68
C ALA A 109 -22.30 -26.53 -7.72
N LEU A 110 -23.49 -26.36 -7.15
CA LEU A 110 -23.66 -25.57 -5.94
C LEU A 110 -22.71 -26.18 -4.92
N VAL A 111 -21.62 -25.47 -4.62
CA VAL A 111 -20.85 -25.73 -3.40
C VAL A 111 -21.86 -25.56 -2.27
N PRO A 112 -22.19 -26.59 -1.48
CA PRO A 112 -23.00 -26.36 -0.31
C PRO A 112 -22.17 -25.44 0.59
N THR A 113 -22.62 -24.20 0.71
CA THR A 113 -22.28 -23.35 1.83
C THR A 113 -22.69 -24.14 3.07
N SER A 114 -21.74 -24.86 3.66
CA SER A 114 -21.92 -25.46 4.97
C SER A 114 -22.00 -24.32 5.96
N ILE A 115 -23.22 -23.81 6.11
CA ILE A 115 -23.87 -23.44 7.35
C ILE A 115 -22.91 -23.56 8.54
N THR A 116 -22.15 -22.51 8.82
CA THR A 116 -21.60 -22.32 10.17
C THR A 116 -22.72 -21.71 10.99
N THR A 117 -23.68 -22.54 11.41
CA THR A 117 -24.51 -22.21 12.57
C THR A 117 -23.69 -22.49 13.82
N PRO A 118 -23.63 -21.57 14.81
CA PRO A 118 -22.87 -21.79 16.02
C PRO A 118 -23.55 -22.90 16.83
N LEU A 119 -22.79 -23.95 17.15
CA LEU A 119 -23.25 -25.00 18.04
C LEU A 119 -23.17 -24.47 19.47
N ILE A 120 -24.31 -23.96 19.95
CA ILE A 120 -24.62 -23.90 21.38
C ILE A 120 -24.60 -25.35 21.87
N MET A 121 -23.65 -25.69 22.74
CA MET A 121 -23.86 -26.77 23.70
C MET A 121 -23.99 -26.15 25.08
N ALA A 122 -25.24 -26.03 25.49
CA ALA A 122 -25.65 -25.81 26.85
C ALA A 122 -25.42 -27.11 27.66
N ILE A 123 -24.79 -26.94 28.82
CA ILE A 123 -25.23 -27.44 30.13
C ILE A 123 -24.97 -28.92 30.49
N GLU A 124 -24.10 -29.05 31.50
CA GLU A 124 -24.18 -29.88 32.73
C GLU A 124 -24.60 -31.36 32.63
N ARG A 125 -23.74 -32.26 33.11
CA ARG A 125 -23.70 -32.68 34.52
C ARG A 125 -22.51 -33.59 34.82
#